data_AF-A0A2C9L8H6-F1
#
_entry.id   AF-A0A2C9L8H6-F1
#
_cell.length_a   1.000
_cell.length_b   1.000
_cell.length_c   1.000
_cell.angle_alpha   90.00
_cell.angle_beta   90.00
_cell.angle_gamma   90.00
#
_symmetry.space_group_name_H-M   'P 1'
#
loop_
_entity.id
_entity.type
_entity.pdbx_description
1 polymer ?
#
loop_
_entity_poly.entity_id
_entity_poly.type
_entity_poly.pdbx_seq_one_letter_code
_entity_poly.pdbx_strand_id
1 'polypeptide(L)'
;MFQCMFSWQMKDCFNRGRWLIYFSSGWNIVDMLSILLFIIGAGLRTVALFNSTSDIWFDMARLALCVDFIIFTLRLLHNCYSNQVLGPTCSMIFKTVLVLMKFLYILAVIWISYAVASEAILYPNSVLNSYTMFFLLRKAYWQMFGQFFLEEIDAGKRT
;
A
#
# COMPACT_ATOMS: atom_id res chain seq x y z
N MET A 1 -28.36 -21.44 -5.00
CA MET A 1 -28.15 -20.14 -4.32
C MET A 1 -27.45 -19.10 -5.21
N PHE A 2 -26.42 -19.48 -5.99
CA PHE A 2 -25.78 -18.59 -6.97
C PHE A 2 -26.72 -18.05 -8.08
N GLN A 3 -27.79 -18.76 -8.43
CA GLN A 3 -28.77 -18.31 -9.42
C GLN A 3 -29.61 -17.09 -8.98
N CYS A 4 -29.86 -16.91 -7.68
CA CYS A 4 -30.69 -15.79 -7.19
C CYS A 4 -29.93 -14.46 -7.15
N MET A 5 -28.62 -14.48 -6.89
CA MET A 5 -27.81 -13.26 -6.83
C MET A 5 -27.58 -12.67 -8.23
N PHE A 6 -27.43 -13.53 -9.24
CA PHE A 6 -27.30 -13.11 -10.65
C PHE A 6 -28.61 -12.57 -11.25
N SER A 7 -29.77 -13.05 -10.76
CA SER A 7 -31.10 -12.62 -11.20
C SER A 7 -31.45 -11.19 -10.76
N TRP A 8 -30.98 -10.75 -9.58
CA TRP A 8 -31.25 -9.40 -9.07
C TRP A 8 -30.36 -8.31 -9.70
N GLN A 9 -29.10 -8.59 -10.05
CA GLN A 9 -28.18 -7.57 -10.57
C GLN A 9 -28.42 -7.16 -12.04
N MET A 10 -29.05 -8.02 -12.85
CA MET A 10 -29.25 -7.72 -14.28
C MET A 10 -30.54 -6.93 -14.60
N LYS A 11 -31.55 -6.95 -13.71
CA LYS A 11 -32.87 -6.36 -14.01
C LYS A 11 -32.93 -4.84 -13.86
N ASP A 12 -32.03 -4.25 -13.07
CA ASP A 12 -31.95 -2.80 -12.88
C ASP A 12 -31.15 -2.10 -13.98
N CYS A 13 -30.62 -2.87 -14.95
CA CYS A 13 -29.70 -2.38 -15.95
C CYS A 13 -30.33 -1.69 -17.20
N PHE A 14 -31.62 -1.32 -17.17
CA PHE A 14 -32.25 -0.66 -18.33
C PHE A 14 -32.56 0.85 -18.20
N ASN A 15 -32.50 1.48 -17.02
CA ASN A 15 -32.87 2.91 -16.90
C ASN A 15 -31.67 3.89 -16.84
N ARG A 16 -31.72 4.96 -17.65
CA ARG A 16 -30.66 5.96 -17.86
C ARG A 16 -30.35 6.71 -16.55
N GLY A 17 -29.11 6.63 -16.07
CA GLY A 17 -28.62 7.34 -14.87
C GLY A 17 -27.71 6.56 -13.92
N ARG A 18 -27.37 5.29 -14.23
CA ARG A 18 -26.65 4.40 -13.31
C ARG A 18 -25.15 4.66 -13.10
N TRP A 19 -24.50 5.48 -13.92
CA TRP A 19 -23.07 5.73 -13.80
C TRP A 19 -22.68 6.33 -12.44
N LEU A 20 -23.48 7.27 -11.92
CA LEU A 20 -23.24 7.90 -10.61
C LEU A 20 -23.42 6.91 -9.44
N ILE A 21 -24.37 5.98 -9.55
CA ILE A 21 -24.60 4.93 -8.55
C ILE A 21 -23.43 3.92 -8.56
N TYR A 22 -22.89 3.61 -9.75
CA TYR A 22 -21.69 2.81 -9.89
C TYR A 22 -20.45 3.48 -9.30
N PHE A 23 -20.28 4.79 -9.47
CA PHE A 23 -19.16 5.54 -8.87
C PHE A 23 -19.29 5.71 -7.34
N SER A 24 -20.51 5.63 -6.79
CA SER A 24 -20.73 5.76 -5.34
C SER A 24 -20.20 4.58 -4.52
N SER A 25 -19.97 3.41 -5.16
CA SER A 25 -19.40 2.24 -4.49
C SER A 25 -17.87 2.32 -4.50
N GLY A 26 -17.24 2.53 -3.35
CA GLY A 26 -15.78 2.61 -3.23
C GLY A 26 -15.04 1.40 -3.83
N TRP A 27 -15.65 0.22 -3.75
CA TRP A 27 -15.12 -1.02 -4.35
C TRP A 27 -15.07 -0.98 -5.89
N ASN A 28 -16.05 -0.33 -6.53
CA ASN A 28 -16.09 -0.19 -7.99
C ASN A 28 -15.10 0.88 -8.48
N ILE A 29 -14.77 1.87 -7.64
CA ILE A 29 -13.73 2.86 -7.94
C ILE A 29 -12.34 2.22 -8.00
N VAL A 30 -12.04 1.31 -7.06
CA VAL A 30 -10.77 0.57 -7.05
C VAL A 30 -10.67 -0.36 -8.25
N ASP A 31 -11.78 -0.99 -8.64
CA ASP A 31 -11.87 -1.82 -9.85
C ASP A 31 -11.53 -1.03 -11.12
N MET A 32 -12.17 0.12 -11.30
CA MET A 32 -11.91 1.02 -12.43
C MET A 32 -10.48 1.55 -12.42
N LEU A 33 -9.94 1.91 -11.25
CA LEU A 33 -8.56 2.36 -11.11
C LEU A 33 -7.57 1.25 -11.52
N SER A 34 -7.83 0.00 -11.14
CA SER A 34 -6.99 -1.14 -11.52
C SER A 34 -6.97 -1.36 -13.04
N ILE A 35 -8.13 -1.25 -13.70
CA ILE A 35 -8.24 -1.41 -15.16
C ILE A 35 -7.52 -0.26 -15.88
N LEU A 36 -7.66 0.97 -15.40
CA LEU A 36 -6.98 2.14 -15.95
C LEU A 36 -5.46 2.03 -15.82
N LEU A 37 -4.96 1.64 -14.64
CA LEU A 37 -3.54 1.43 -14.40
C LEU A 37 -2.97 0.31 -15.26
N PHE A 38 -3.72 -0.77 -15.47
CA PHE A 38 -3.32 -1.86 -16.36
C PHE A 38 -3.16 -1.37 -17.80
N ILE A 39 -4.11 -0.58 -18.31
CA ILE A 39 -4.04 0.00 -19.66
C ILE A 39 -2.85 0.95 -19.79
N ILE A 40 -2.61 1.78 -18.77
CA ILE A 40 -1.47 2.72 -18.74
C ILE A 40 -0.14 1.95 -18.72
N GLY A 41 0.00 0.92 -17.87
CA GLY A 41 1.20 0.09 -17.79
C GLY A 41 1.46 -0.71 -19.08
N ALA A 42 0.41 -1.26 -19.69
CA ALA A 42 0.51 -1.94 -20.98
C ALA A 42 0.87 -0.97 -22.11
N GLY A 43 0.28 0.24 -22.10
CA GLY A 43 0.59 1.31 -23.06
C GLY A 43 2.03 1.81 -22.95
N LEU A 44 2.53 2.03 -21.72
CA LEU A 44 3.94 2.37 -21.47
C LEU A 44 4.88 1.29 -22.00
N ARG A 45 4.51 0.00 -21.87
CA ARG A 45 5.31 -1.11 -22.40
C ARG A 45 5.30 -1.18 -23.93
N THR A 46 4.17 -0.95 -24.60
CA THR A 46 4.12 -0.95 -26.07
C THR A 46 4.85 0.26 -26.66
N VAL A 47 4.74 1.42 -26.04
CA VAL A 47 5.49 2.63 -26.42
C VAL A 47 6.99 2.44 -26.22
N ALA A 48 7.41 1.82 -25.11
CA ALA A 48 8.82 1.50 -24.86
C ALA A 48 9.39 0.47 -25.86
N LEU A 49 8.57 -0.44 -26.38
CA LEU A 49 8.97 -1.37 -27.45
C LEU A 49 9.06 -0.71 -28.82
N PHE A 50 8.19 0.26 -29.12
CA PHE A 50 8.18 0.95 -30.42
C PHE A 50 9.22 2.06 -30.51
N ASN A 51 9.52 2.73 -29.40
CA ASN A 51 10.56 3.74 -29.29
C ASN A 51 11.78 3.15 -28.57
N SER A 52 12.69 2.57 -29.35
CA SER A 52 13.92 1.90 -28.90
C SER A 52 14.99 2.84 -28.30
N THR A 53 14.59 3.97 -27.68
CA THR A 53 15.48 5.12 -27.48
C THR A 53 15.55 5.69 -26.06
N SER A 54 15.02 5.03 -25.02
CA SER A 54 15.29 5.51 -23.63
C SER A 54 15.05 4.47 -22.54
N ASP A 55 16.11 4.18 -21.77
CA ASP A 55 16.11 3.30 -20.59
C ASP A 55 15.08 3.72 -19.53
N ILE A 56 14.79 5.02 -19.44
CA ILE A 56 13.90 5.62 -18.45
C ILE A 56 12.45 5.10 -18.59
N TRP A 57 11.93 4.92 -19.81
CA TRP A 57 10.56 4.44 -20.01
C TRP A 57 10.42 2.96 -19.67
N PHE A 58 11.49 2.19 -19.84
CA PHE A 58 11.51 0.79 -19.49
C PHE A 58 11.47 0.58 -17.96
N ASP A 59 12.23 1.40 -17.22
CA ASP A 59 12.20 1.38 -15.75
C ASP A 59 10.83 1.84 -15.21
N MET A 60 10.26 2.91 -15.77
CA MET A 60 8.93 3.38 -15.39
C MET A 60 7.83 2.35 -15.72
N ALA A 61 7.90 1.70 -16.87
CA ALA A 61 6.97 0.63 -17.23
C ALA A 61 7.09 -0.57 -16.28
N ARG A 62 8.31 -0.94 -15.88
CA ARG A 62 8.54 -2.01 -14.89
C ARG A 62 7.91 -1.66 -13.54
N LEU A 63 8.14 -0.45 -13.04
CA LEU A 63 7.56 0.02 -11.77
C LEU A 63 6.03 0.03 -11.85
N ALA A 64 5.45 0.54 -12.94
CA ALA A 64 4.01 0.56 -13.14
C ALA A 64 3.40 -0.86 -13.14
N LEU A 65 4.04 -1.82 -13.80
CA LEU A 65 3.59 -3.22 -13.82
C LEU A 65 3.70 -3.90 -12.45
N CYS A 66 4.76 -3.61 -11.68
CA CYS A 66 4.87 -4.12 -10.32
C CYS A 66 3.75 -3.59 -9.42
N VAL A 67 3.42 -2.31 -9.51
CA VAL A 67 2.31 -1.70 -8.76
C VAL A 67 0.96 -2.27 -9.20
N ASP A 68 0.76 -2.44 -10.51
CA ASP A 68 -0.45 -3.06 -11.07
C ASP A 68 -0.67 -4.49 -10.52
N PHE A 69 0.39 -5.30 -10.46
CA PHE A 69 0.33 -6.65 -9.89
C PHE A 69 -0.10 -6.66 -8.41
N ILE A 70 0.37 -5.70 -7.61
CA ILE A 70 -0.04 -5.56 -6.20
C ILE A 70 -1.53 -5.24 -6.10
N ILE A 71 -2.02 -4.29 -6.91
CA ILE A 71 -3.43 -3.90 -6.94
C ILE A 71 -4.31 -5.06 -7.40
N PHE A 72 -3.85 -5.80 -8.42
CA PHE A 72 -4.55 -6.99 -8.92
C PHE A 72 -4.67 -8.06 -7.83
N THR A 73 -3.62 -8.26 -7.03
CA THR A 73 -3.62 -9.20 -5.90
C THR A 73 -4.62 -8.78 -4.82
N LEU A 74 -4.76 -7.47 -4.55
CA LEU A 74 -5.79 -6.95 -3.63
C LEU A 74 -7.21 -7.18 -4.17
N ARG A 75 -7.42 -7.12 -5.49
CA ARG A 75 -8.71 -7.45 -6.11
C ARG A 75 -9.03 -8.94 -5.99
N LEU A 76 -8.03 -9.81 -6.17
CA LEU A 76 -8.18 -11.25 -5.94
C LEU A 76 -8.61 -11.52 -4.50
N LEU A 77 -8.02 -10.81 -3.53
CA LEU A 77 -8.41 -10.90 -2.12
C LEU A 77 -9.88 -10.50 -1.89
N HIS A 78 -10.38 -9.48 -2.59
CA HIS A 78 -11.80 -9.10 -2.52
C HIS A 78 -12.73 -10.17 -3.09
N ASN A 79 -12.34 -10.83 -4.19
CA ASN A 79 -13.09 -11.98 -4.71
C ASN A 79 -13.05 -13.17 -3.73
N CYS A 80 -11.93 -13.40 -3.05
CA CYS A 80 -11.82 -14.38 -1.97
C CYS A 80 -12.71 -14.03 -0.77
N TYR A 81 -12.90 -12.75 -0.46
CA TYR A 81 -13.80 -12.29 0.60
C TYR A 81 -15.27 -12.62 0.29
N SER A 82 -15.68 -12.53 -0.98
CA SER A 82 -17.03 -12.94 -1.42
C SER A 82 -17.26 -14.46 -1.37
N ASN A 83 -16.23 -15.26 -1.13
CA ASN A 83 -16.31 -16.71 -1.14
C ASN A 83 -16.81 -17.23 0.23
N GLN A 84 -17.87 -18.05 0.24
CA GLN A 84 -18.62 -18.39 1.47
C GLN A 84 -17.79 -19.11 2.54
N VAL A 85 -16.71 -19.80 2.14
CA VAL A 85 -15.83 -20.55 3.04
C VAL A 85 -14.66 -19.69 3.53
N LEU A 86 -14.13 -18.80 2.69
CA LEU A 86 -12.93 -17.99 2.97
C LEU A 86 -13.26 -16.61 3.57
N GLY A 87 -14.44 -16.08 3.27
CA GLY A 87 -14.94 -14.80 3.79
C GLY A 87 -14.92 -14.67 5.32
N PRO A 88 -15.45 -15.62 6.11
CA PRO A 88 -15.41 -15.51 7.57
C PRO A 88 -13.98 -15.48 8.12
N THR A 89 -13.07 -16.28 7.55
CA THR A 89 -11.66 -16.32 7.96
C THR A 89 -10.94 -15.00 7.65
N CYS A 90 -11.10 -14.46 6.43
CA CYS A 90 -10.53 -13.16 6.06
C CYS A 90 -11.09 -12.03 6.93
N SER A 91 -12.41 -11.99 7.17
CA SER A 91 -13.05 -10.98 8.02
C SER A 91 -12.51 -11.01 9.45
N MET A 92 -12.27 -12.20 10.01
CA MET A 92 -11.65 -12.34 11.34
C MET A 92 -10.22 -11.78 11.37
N ILE A 93 -9.40 -12.08 10.36
CA ILE A 93 -8.04 -11.55 10.25
C ILE A 93 -8.06 -10.02 10.17
N PHE A 94 -8.91 -9.43 9.34
CA PHE A 94 -9.04 -7.97 9.23
C PHE A 94 -9.41 -7.30 10.55
N LYS A 95 -10.30 -7.92 11.35
CA LYS A 95 -10.66 -7.40 12.68
C LYS A 95 -9.44 -7.37 13.61
N THR A 96 -8.60 -8.39 13.59
CA THR A 96 -7.36 -8.43 14.36
C THR A 96 -6.36 -7.38 13.87
N VAL A 97 -6.26 -7.17 12.54
CA VAL A 97 -5.41 -6.12 11.96
C VAL A 97 -5.86 -4.73 12.41
N LEU A 98 -7.17 -4.45 12.46
CA LEU A 98 -7.68 -3.17 12.96
C LEU A 98 -7.36 -2.93 14.44
N VAL A 99 -7.29 -3.98 15.26
CA VAL A 99 -6.80 -3.88 16.65
C VAL A 99 -5.29 -3.60 16.68
N LEU A 100 -4.51 -4.26 15.84
CA LEU A 100 -3.07 -4.01 15.69
C LEU A 100 -2.77 -2.57 15.25
N MET A 101 -3.58 -2.00 14.35
CA MET A 101 -3.41 -0.61 13.89
C MET A 101 -3.55 0.40 15.04
N LYS A 102 -4.43 0.15 16.02
CA LYS A 102 -4.57 0.99 17.21
C LYS A 102 -3.32 0.91 18.10
N PHE A 103 -2.75 -0.29 18.25
CA PHE A 103 -1.49 -0.48 18.96
C PHE A 103 -0.33 0.23 18.24
N LEU A 104 -0.24 0.09 16.91
CA LEU A 104 0.77 0.76 16.09
C LEU A 104 0.72 2.29 16.24
N TYR A 105 -0.47 2.87 16.38
CA TYR A 105 -0.63 4.31 16.58
C TYR A 105 0.03 4.80 17.88
N ILE A 106 -0.23 4.12 19.01
CA ILE A 106 0.39 4.47 20.30
C ILE A 106 1.90 4.28 20.23
N LEU A 107 2.34 3.18 19.62
CA LEU A 107 3.75 2.90 19.42
C LEU A 107 4.42 4.00 18.59
N ALA A 108 3.83 4.43 17.48
CA ALA A 108 4.38 5.50 16.64
C ALA A 108 4.61 6.80 17.43
N VAL A 109 3.69 7.18 18.33
CA VAL A 109 3.85 8.37 19.19
C VAL A 109 5.06 8.24 20.13
N ILE A 110 5.22 7.08 20.78
CA ILE A 110 6.37 6.79 21.65
C ILE A 110 7.67 6.83 20.85
N TRP A 111 7.66 6.26 19.65
CA TRP A 111 8.82 6.19 18.77
C TRP A 111 9.26 7.56 18.25
N ILE A 112 8.33 8.42 17.84
CA ILE A 112 8.63 9.79 17.43
C ILE A 112 9.25 10.56 18.60
N SER A 113 8.73 10.37 19.81
CA SER A 113 9.27 11.00 21.03
C SER A 113 10.71 10.55 21.30
N TYR A 114 11.00 9.25 21.21
CA TYR A 114 12.35 8.71 21.34
C TYR A 114 13.30 9.22 20.25
N ALA A 115 12.84 9.27 18.99
CA ALA A 115 13.63 9.76 17.86
C ALA A 115 14.05 11.23 18.06
N VAL A 116 13.11 12.10 18.47
CA VAL A 116 13.40 13.51 18.75
C VAL A 116 14.36 13.67 19.92
N ALA A 117 14.17 12.92 21.01
CA ALA A 117 15.07 12.95 22.16
C ALA A 117 16.48 12.47 21.80
N SER A 118 16.60 11.41 21.00
CA SER A 118 17.90 10.88 20.56
C SER A 118 18.65 11.87 19.69
N GLU A 119 17.99 12.55 18.74
CA GLU A 119 18.62 13.58 17.90
C GLU A 119 19.05 14.79 18.72
N ALA A 120 18.22 15.23 19.67
CA ALA A 120 18.54 16.37 20.54
C ALA A 120 19.80 16.13 21.40
N ILE A 121 20.04 14.88 21.81
CA ILE A 121 21.22 14.50 22.60
C ILE A 121 22.46 14.35 21.71
N LEU A 122 22.32 13.72 20.54
CA LEU A 122 23.47 13.36 19.69
C LEU A 122 24.00 14.55 18.88
N TYR A 123 23.12 15.47 18.46
CA TYR A 123 23.50 16.63 17.65
C TYR A 123 22.87 17.93 18.18
N PRO A 124 23.43 18.52 19.26
CA PRO A 124 22.86 19.72 19.88
C PRO A 124 22.86 20.97 18.98
N ASN A 125 23.63 20.97 17.89
CA ASN A 125 23.81 22.12 17.00
C ASN A 125 23.33 21.88 15.55
N SER A 126 22.70 20.73 15.24
CA SER A 126 22.24 20.44 13.87
C SER A 126 20.80 20.93 13.64
N VAL A 127 20.54 21.46 12.44
CA VAL A 127 19.19 21.83 12.03
C VAL A 127 18.40 20.56 11.67
N LEU A 128 17.19 20.43 12.20
CA LEU A 128 16.29 19.31 11.92
C LEU A 128 15.95 19.27 10.42
N ASN A 129 16.59 18.34 9.70
CA ASN A 129 16.27 18.08 8.30
C ASN A 129 15.21 16.98 8.22
N SER A 130 14.25 17.14 7.31
CA SER A 130 13.18 16.16 7.06
C SER A 130 13.75 14.78 6.66
N TYR A 131 14.91 14.76 6.00
CA TYR A 131 15.65 13.53 5.68
C TYR A 131 16.03 12.72 6.93
N THR A 132 16.50 13.39 7.99
CA THR A 132 16.90 12.74 9.25
C THR A 132 15.69 12.09 9.93
N MET A 133 14.53 12.74 9.88
CA MET A 133 13.29 12.19 10.41
C MET A 133 12.88 10.88 9.71
N PHE A 134 12.97 10.83 8.37
CA PHE A 134 12.69 9.59 7.62
C PHE A 134 13.70 8.47 7.91
N PHE A 135 14.97 8.81 8.09
CA PHE A 135 16.01 7.85 8.45
C PHE A 135 15.73 7.18 9.79
N LEU A 136 15.34 7.95 10.81
CA LEU A 136 15.01 7.44 12.13
C LEU A 136 13.78 6.55 12.13
N LEU A 137 12.72 6.94 11.41
CA LEU A 137 11.52 6.11 11.24
C LEU A 137 11.84 4.79 10.52
N ARG A 138 12.78 4.79 9.59
CA ARG A 138 13.24 3.56 8.93
C ARG A 138 14.03 2.68 9.90
N LYS A 139 14.96 3.24 10.67
CA LYS A 139 15.72 2.50 11.69
C LYS A 139 14.78 1.88 12.73
N ALA A 140 13.77 2.64 13.12
CA ALA A 140 12.72 2.23 14.02
C ALA A 140 11.90 1.02 13.54
N TYR A 141 11.50 1.06 12.27
CA TYR A 141 10.77 -0.02 11.63
C TYR A 141 11.53 -1.34 11.73
N TRP A 142 12.83 -1.36 11.40
CA TRP A 142 13.67 -2.57 11.48
C TRP A 142 13.86 -3.08 12.90
N GLN A 143 13.99 -2.18 13.87
CA GLN A 143 14.10 -2.53 15.29
C GLN A 143 12.84 -3.22 15.82
N MET A 144 11.64 -2.90 15.31
CA MET A 144 10.41 -3.62 15.65
C MET A 144 10.47 -5.11 15.27
N PHE A 145 11.16 -5.44 14.18
CA PHE A 145 11.36 -6.83 13.73
C PHE A 145 12.54 -7.53 14.43
N GLY A 146 13.17 -6.89 15.41
CA GLY A 146 14.30 -7.44 16.16
C GLY A 146 15.65 -7.32 15.43
N GLN A 147 15.73 -6.54 14.35
CA GLN A 147 17.02 -6.23 13.70
C GLN A 147 17.61 -4.99 14.37
N PHE A 148 18.58 -5.21 15.25
CA PHE A 148 19.29 -4.15 15.94
C PHE A 148 20.54 -3.76 15.14
N PHE A 149 20.62 -2.51 14.69
CA PHE A 149 21.83 -1.92 14.09
C PHE A 149 22.89 -1.60 15.16
N LEU A 150 23.31 -2.62 15.93
CA LEU A 150 24.29 -2.49 17.03
C LEU A 150 25.66 -2.03 16.52
N GLU A 151 26.04 -2.49 15.32
CA GLU A 151 27.34 -2.20 14.71
C GLU A 151 27.53 -0.71 14.37
N GLU A 152 26.45 0.00 14.03
CA GLU A 152 26.46 1.45 13.78
C GLU A 152 26.61 2.29 15.07
N ILE A 153 26.01 1.83 16.17
CA ILE A 153 26.03 2.54 17.46
C ILE A 153 27.40 2.39 18.14
N ASP A 154 28.01 1.21 18.04
CA ASP A 154 29.34 0.96 18.61
C ASP A 154 30.47 1.59 17.78
N ALA A 155 30.30 1.74 16.46
CA ALA A 155 31.26 2.45 15.61
C ALA A 155 31.30 3.96 15.90
N GLY A 156 30.15 4.59 16.16
CA GLY A 156 30.06 6.02 16.49
C GLY A 156 30.58 6.39 17.89
N LYS A 157 30.81 5.42 18.78
CA LYS A 157 31.39 5.64 20.12
C LYS A 157 32.92 5.55 20.16
N ARG A 158 33.57 5.10 19.09
CA ARG A 158 35.03 4.90 19.02
C ARG A 158 35.78 6.01 18.25
N THR A 159 35.14 7.15 18.01
CA THR A 159 35.73 8.37 17.46
C THR A 159 35.35 9.56 18.32
#